data_AF-A0A376RTM4-F1
#
_entry.id   AF-A0A376RTM4-F1
#
_cell.length_a   1.000
_cell.length_b   1.000
_cell.length_c   1.000
_cell.angle_alpha   90.00
_cell.angle_beta   90.00
_cell.angle_gamma   90.00
#
_symmetry.space_group_name_H-M   'P 1'
#
loop_
_entity.id
_entity.type
_entity.pdbx_description
1 polymer ?
#
loop_
_entity_poly.entity_id
_entity_poly.type
_entity_poly.pdbx_seq_one_letter_code
_entity_poly.pdbx_strand_id
1 'polypeptide(L)'
;MSAIGQSLDKAQDNYRQAMKKLSSGRGNVLAQAEAFRGLGVEIKREINPDLAEQAVSQDEEYRLRSVPEQPNDEAYQRDDEYNQQSR
;
A
#
# COMPACT_ATOMS: atom_id res chain seq x y z
N MET A 1 -2.82 40.99 -2.83
CA MET A 1 -3.94 40.01 -2.77
C MET A 1 -3.56 38.58 -3.22
N SER A 2 -2.34 38.27 -3.69
CA SER A 2 -1.93 36.89 -4.07
C SER A 2 -1.50 35.97 -2.92
N ALA A 3 -1.15 36.51 -1.75
CA ALA A 3 -0.67 35.71 -0.61
C ALA A 3 -1.76 34.77 -0.05
N ILE A 4 -3.03 35.18 -0.11
CA ILE A 4 -4.16 34.38 0.35
C ILE A 4 -4.35 33.15 -0.56
N GLY A 5 -4.28 33.32 -1.88
CA GLY A 5 -4.36 32.20 -2.83
C GLY A 5 -3.27 31.15 -2.56
N GLN A 6 -2.02 31.59 -2.41
CA GLN A 6 -0.91 30.68 -2.08
C GLN A 6 -1.08 29.95 -0.74
N SER A 7 -1.67 30.62 0.26
CA SER A 7 -1.94 29.98 1.55
C SER A 7 -3.03 28.91 1.45
N LEU A 8 -4.04 29.13 0.60
CA LEU A 8 -5.11 28.17 0.35
C LEU A 8 -4.59 26.94 -0.37
N ASP A 9 -3.76 27.12 -1.39
CA ASP A 9 -3.16 26.01 -2.13
C ASP A 9 -2.32 25.13 -1.21
N LYS A 10 -1.47 25.74 -0.37
CA LYS A 10 -0.68 25.02 0.64
C LYS A 10 -1.55 24.26 1.64
N ALA A 11 -2.65 24.86 2.10
CA ALA A 11 -3.56 24.19 3.02
C ALA A 11 -4.22 22.97 2.36
N GLN A 12 -4.64 23.09 1.10
CA GLN A 12 -5.21 21.97 0.35
C GLN A 12 -4.20 20.84 0.14
N ASP A 13 -2.95 21.17 -0.19
CA ASP A 13 -1.91 20.16 -0.39
C ASP A 13 -1.56 19.45 0.92
N ASN A 14 -1.47 20.20 2.02
CA ASN A 14 -1.27 19.62 3.34
C ASN A 14 -2.43 18.69 3.74
N TYR A 15 -3.67 19.10 3.45
CA TYR A 15 -4.85 18.27 3.68
C TYR A 15 -4.79 16.97 2.87
N ARG A 16 -4.49 17.05 1.56
CA ARG A 16 -4.36 15.87 0.69
C ARG A 16 -3.27 14.93 1.20
N GLN A 17 -2.11 15.47 1.59
CA GLN A 17 -1.01 14.67 2.15
C GLN A 17 -1.39 14.01 3.48
N ALA A 18 -2.09 14.72 4.36
CA ALA A 18 -2.57 14.18 5.61
C ALA A 18 -3.59 13.05 5.38
N MET A 19 -4.55 13.25 4.47
CA MET A 19 -5.52 12.23 4.10
C MET A 19 -4.86 11.00 3.46
N LYS A 20 -3.82 11.20 2.66
CA LYS A 20 -3.02 10.10 2.12
C LYS A 20 -2.37 9.27 3.22
N LYS A 21 -1.85 9.89 4.27
CA LYS A 21 -1.27 9.17 5.41
C LYS A 21 -2.34 8.54 6.31
N LEU A 22 -3.50 9.18 6.42
CA LEU A 22 -4.57 8.74 7.29
C LEU A 22 -5.30 7.52 6.71
N SER A 23 -5.80 7.60 5.47
CA SER A 23 -6.80 6.65 4.96
C SER A 23 -6.57 6.09 3.56
N SER A 24 -5.73 6.66 2.69
CA SER A 24 -5.69 6.23 1.28
C SER A 24 -4.34 5.77 0.74
N GLY A 25 -3.22 6.17 1.33
CA GLY A 25 -1.89 5.82 0.83
C GLY A 25 -1.41 4.44 1.27
N ARG A 26 -0.27 4.01 0.70
CA ARG A 26 0.49 2.84 1.18
C ARG A 26 0.90 3.02 2.64
N GLY A 27 0.58 2.05 3.47
CA GLY A 27 0.80 2.06 4.90
C GLY A 27 0.02 3.18 5.59
N ASN A 28 -1.23 3.42 5.20
CA ASN A 28 -2.06 4.41 5.89
C ASN A 28 -2.36 3.96 7.34
N VAL A 29 -2.57 4.93 8.23
CA VAL A 29 -2.69 4.70 9.68
C VAL A 29 -3.93 3.89 10.02
N LEU A 30 -5.05 4.12 9.31
CA LEU A 30 -6.30 3.38 9.56
C LEU A 30 -6.15 1.89 9.26
N ALA A 31 -5.54 1.53 8.13
CA ALA A 31 -5.28 0.13 7.77
C ALA A 31 -4.32 -0.54 8.77
N GLN A 32 -3.28 0.16 9.22
CA GLN A 32 -2.37 -0.35 10.24
C GLN A 32 -3.07 -0.57 11.59
N ALA A 33 -3.95 0.36 11.98
CA ALA A 33 -4.71 0.22 13.22
C ALA A 33 -5.65 -0.99 13.19
N GLU A 34 -6.30 -1.25 12.05
CA GLU A 34 -7.13 -2.45 11.89
C GLU A 34 -6.34 -3.76 11.87
N ALA A 35 -5.10 -3.75 11.38
CA ALA A 35 -4.24 -4.93 11.45
C ALA A 35 -4.04 -5.43 12.91
N PHE A 36 -4.09 -4.52 13.89
CA PHE A 36 -4.04 -4.91 15.30
C PHE A 36 -5.27 -5.70 15.76
N ARG A 37 -6.46 -5.46 15.17
CA ARG A 37 -7.67 -6.26 15.42
C ARG A 37 -7.42 -7.72 15.05
N GLY A 38 -6.80 -7.95 13.88
CA GLY A 38 -6.42 -9.28 13.41
C GLY A 38 -5.38 -9.98 14.30
N LEU A 39 -4.56 -9.20 15.02
CA LEU A 39 -3.58 -9.70 16.00
C LEU A 39 -4.19 -9.96 17.39
N GLY A 40 -5.50 -9.78 17.57
CA GLY A 40 -6.20 -10.02 18.83
C GLY A 40 -6.04 -8.88 19.85
N VAL A 41 -5.65 -7.68 19.41
CA VAL A 41 -5.61 -6.49 20.28
C VAL A 41 -7.04 -6.03 20.57
N GLU A 42 -7.34 -5.79 21.85
CA GLU A 42 -8.64 -5.28 22.29
C GLU A 42 -8.84 -3.83 21.87
N ILE A 43 -9.93 -3.55 21.14
CA ILE A 43 -10.30 -2.20 20.69
C ILE A 43 -11.35 -1.62 21.65
N LYS A 44 -10.93 -0.63 22.45
CA LYS A 44 -11.83 0.08 23.39
C LYS A 44 -12.75 1.08 22.70
N ARG A 45 -12.35 1.58 21.53
CA ARG A 45 -13.12 2.53 20.73
C ARG A 45 -12.89 2.24 19.26
N GLU A 46 -13.93 1.79 18.59
CA GLU A 46 -13.87 1.44 17.18
C GLU A 46 -13.79 2.71 16.32
N ILE A 47 -13.03 2.61 15.24
CA ILE A 47 -13.07 3.55 14.13
C ILE A 47 -14.33 3.24 13.32
N ASN A 48 -14.89 4.23 12.61
CA ASN A 48 -16.01 3.97 11.71
C ASN A 48 -15.64 2.81 10.76
N PRO A 49 -16.41 1.72 10.75
CA PRO A 49 -16.05 0.49 10.03
C PRO A 49 -15.94 0.72 8.52
N ASP A 50 -16.80 1.58 7.95
CA ASP A 50 -16.76 1.89 6.51
C ASP A 50 -15.45 2.58 6.14
N LEU A 51 -14.97 3.51 6.99
CA LEU A 51 -13.71 4.21 6.78
C LEU A 51 -12.51 3.28 6.95
N ALA A 52 -12.59 2.36 7.91
CA ALA A 52 -11.54 1.39 8.18
C ALA A 52 -11.41 0.39 7.01
N GLU A 53 -12.53 -0.14 6.51
CA GLU A 53 -12.58 -1.03 5.36
C GLU A 53 -12.05 -0.35 4.08
N GLN A 54 -12.50 0.88 3.80
CA GLN A 54 -11.99 1.68 2.68
C GLN A 54 -10.48 1.91 2.75
N ALA A 55 -9.95 2.10 3.95
CA ALA A 55 -8.54 2.33 4.16
C ALA A 55 -7.69 1.07 3.99
N VAL A 56 -8.18 -0.07 4.46
CA VAL A 56 -7.56 -1.38 4.24
C VAL A 56 -7.56 -1.72 2.76
N SER A 57 -8.70 -1.56 2.08
CA SER A 57 -8.85 -1.84 0.64
C SER A 57 -7.88 -1.01 -0.21
N GLN A 58 -7.75 0.29 0.09
CA GLN A 58 -6.79 1.15 -0.59
C GLN A 58 -5.34 0.74 -0.30
N ASP A 59 -5.00 0.42 0.95
CA ASP A 59 -3.64 -0.04 1.27
C ASP A 59 -3.26 -1.31 0.48
N GLU A 60 -4.19 -2.26 0.38
CA GLU A 60 -4.02 -3.47 -0.43
C GLU A 60 -3.85 -3.17 -1.91
N GLU A 61 -4.69 -2.32 -2.50
CA GLU A 61 -4.56 -1.88 -3.89
C GLU A 61 -3.18 -1.25 -4.16
N TYR A 62 -2.74 -0.37 -3.26
CA TYR A 62 -1.41 0.24 -3.36
C TYR A 62 -0.29 -0.78 -3.28
N ARG A 63 -0.41 -1.78 -2.39
CA ARG A 63 0.58 -2.87 -2.30
C ARG A 63 0.64 -3.68 -3.59
N LEU A 64 -0.52 -4.09 -4.11
CA LEU A 64 -0.63 -4.87 -5.35
C LEU A 64 -0.08 -4.13 -6.56
N ARG A 65 -0.40 -2.84 -6.70
CA ARG A 65 0.14 -1.99 -7.77
C ARG A 65 1.66 -1.76 -7.62
N SER A 66 2.19 -1.83 -6.41
CA SER A 66 3.61 -1.60 -6.12
C SER A 66 4.50 -2.84 -6.20
N VAL A 67 3.98 -4.00 -6.62
CA VAL A 67 4.80 -5.17 -6.92
C VAL A 67 5.74 -4.80 -8.06
N PRO A 68 7.08 -4.73 -7.84
CA PRO A 68 8.00 -4.70 -8.97
C PRO A 68 7.79 -6.02 -9.72
N GLU A 69 7.63 -5.97 -11.05
CA GLU A 69 7.75 -7.18 -11.86
C GLU A 69 9.05 -7.87 -11.44
N GLN A 70 8.92 -9.09 -10.92
CA GLN A 70 10.09 -9.91 -10.69
C GLN A 70 10.73 -10.13 -12.07
N PRO A 71 12.03 -9.85 -12.25
CA PRO A 71 12.69 -10.21 -13.50
C PRO A 71 12.57 -11.73 -13.64
N ASN A 72 11.92 -12.16 -14.72
CA ASN A 72 11.64 -13.54 -15.11
C ASN A 72 12.64 -14.56 -14.55
N ASP A 73 12.15 -15.54 -13.77
CA ASP A 73 12.84 -16.79 -13.43
C ASP A 73 12.98 -17.73 -14.66
N GLU A 74 13.16 -17.19 -15.87
CA GLU A 74 13.36 -17.97 -17.11
C GLU A 74 14.79 -18.53 -17.24
N ALA A 75 15.65 -18.34 -16.23
CA ALA A 75 17.04 -18.79 -16.25
C ALA A 75 17.26 -20.27 -15.87
N TYR A 76 16.24 -20.99 -15.37
CA TYR A 76 16.36 -22.39 -14.92
C TYR A 76 15.80 -23.43 -15.91
N GLN A 77 15.99 -23.27 -17.22
CA GLN A 77 15.61 -24.32 -18.20
C GLN A 77 16.68 -24.64 -19.24
N ARG A 78 17.95 -24.29 -19.00
CA ARG A 78 19.01 -24.39 -20.03
C ARG A 78 20.13 -25.40 -19.75
N ASP A 79 20.04 -26.16 -18.65
CA ASP A 79 21.14 -27.05 -18.24
C ASP A 79 20.84 -28.57 -18.39
N ASP A 80 19.60 -28.97 -18.70
CA ASP A 80 19.22 -30.39 -18.80
C ASP A 80 19.53 -31.06 -20.16
N GLU A 81 20.01 -30.31 -21.17
CA GLU A 81 20.23 -30.86 -22.52
C GLU A 81 21.61 -31.53 -22.75
N TYR A 82 22.57 -31.45 -21.82
CA TYR A 82 23.93 -31.97 -22.06
C TYR A 82 24.22 -33.39 -21.57
N ASN A 83 23.25 -34.12 -21.00
CA ASN A 83 23.49 -35.47 -20.46
C ASN A 83 22.80 -36.63 -21.20
N GLN A 84 22.26 -36.41 -22.41
CA GLN A 84 21.65 -37.48 -23.22
C GLN A 84 22.41 -37.81 -24.52
N GLN A 85 23.51 -37.11 -24.81
CA GLN A 85 24.30 -37.34 -26.04
C GLN A 85 25.76 -37.74 -25.81
N SER A 86 26.20 -37.91 -24.56
CA SER A 86 27.46 -38.61 -24.30
C SER A 86 27.19 -40.11 -24.19
N ARG A 87 27.74 -40.79 -25.18
CA ARG A 87 27.86 -42.23 -25.39
C ARG A 87 28.32 -43.02 -24.17
#